data_AF-A0A2N5JZZ2-F1
#
_entry.id   AF-A0A2N5JZZ2-F1
#
_cell.length_a   1.000
_cell.length_b   1.000
_cell.length_c   1.000
_cell.angle_alpha   90.00
_cell.angle_beta   90.00
_cell.angle_gamma   90.00
#
_symmetry.space_group_name_H-M   'P 1'
#
loop_
_entity.id
_entity.type
_entity.pdbx_description
1 polymer ?
#
loop_
_entity_poly.entity_id
_entity_poly.type
_entity_poly.pdbx_seq_one_letter_code
_entity_poly.pdbx_strand_id
1 'polypeptide(L)' 'MAITVKLSDVIPPRMMEQHREHIQDFLLQEGIEPDEQELGDTSMTERQVKELLEELASDLQA' A
#
# COMPACT_ATOMS: atom_id res chain seq x y z
N MET A 1 19.62 -8.78 -1.81
CA MET A 1 19.04 -7.48 -1.38
C MET A 1 17.62 -7.47 -1.90
N ALA A 2 16.62 -7.31 -1.04
CA ALA A 2 15.24 -7.14 -1.50
C ALA A 2 15.07 -5.68 -1.96
N ILE A 3 14.54 -5.49 -3.16
CA ILE A 3 14.23 -4.15 -3.68
C ILE A 3 13.00 -3.65 -2.92
N THR A 4 13.10 -2.44 -2.40
CA THR A 4 12.00 -1.74 -1.72
C THR A 4 11.68 -0.48 -2.49
N VAL A 5 10.39 -0.13 -2.54
CA VAL A 5 9.87 1.07 -3.18
C VAL A 5 8.91 1.76 -2.21
N LYS A 6 8.76 3.07 -2.34
CA LYS A 6 7.78 3.80 -1.53
C LYS A 6 6.39 3.60 -2.11
N LEU A 7 5.38 3.56 -1.26
CA LEU A 7 3.99 3.47 -1.66
C LEU A 7 3.59 4.63 -2.61
N SER A 8 4.12 5.84 -2.37
CA SER A 8 3.90 7.01 -3.23
C SER A 8 4.47 6.90 -4.65
N ASP A 9 5.44 6.01 -4.87
CA ASP A 9 5.99 5.77 -6.21
C ASP A 9 5.09 4.86 -7.06
N VAL A 10 4.21 4.08 -6.41
CA VAL A 10 3.42 3.02 -7.06
C VAL A 10 1.92 3.32 -7.08
N ILE A 11 1.39 3.98 -6.06
CA ILE A 11 -0.03 4.34 -5.98
C ILE A 11 -0.15 5.88 -6.05
N PRO A 12 -1.01 6.44 -6.91
CA PRO A 12 -1.22 7.88 -6.95
C PRO A 12 -1.94 8.40 -5.69
N PRO A 13 -1.72 9.66 -5.27
CA PRO A 13 -2.29 10.24 -4.05
C PRO A 13 -3.81 10.05 -3.93
N ARG A 14 -4.53 10.26 -5.03
CA ARG A 14 -5.99 10.12 -5.06
C ARG A 14 -6.47 8.70 -4.73
N MET A 15 -5.74 7.67 -5.17
CA MET A 15 -6.09 6.27 -4.91
C MET A 15 -5.68 5.86 -3.49
N MET A 16 -4.56 6.39 -2.99
CA MET A 16 -4.20 6.24 -1.57
C MET A 16 -5.25 6.85 -0.64
N GLU A 17 -5.77 8.04 -0.96
CA GLU A 17 -6.82 8.67 -0.16
C GLU A 17 -8.13 7.87 -0.23
N GLN A 18 -8.49 7.36 -1.41
CA GLN A 18 -9.72 6.59 -1.62
C GLN A 18 -9.70 5.25 -0.88
N HIS A 19 -8.57 4.55 -0.86
CA HIS A 19 -8.43 3.22 -0.25
C HIS A 19 -7.57 3.23 1.02
N ARG A 20 -7.53 4.37 1.72
CA ARG A 20 -6.63 4.60 2.86
C ARG A 20 -6.73 3.54 3.94
N GLU A 21 -7.95 3.23 4.36
CA GLU A 21 -8.24 2.24 5.41
C GLU A 21 -7.74 0.85 4.99
N HIS A 22 -8.07 0.41 3.78
CA HIS A 22 -7.64 -0.87 3.24
C HIS A 22 -6.11 -0.99 3.12
N ILE A 23 -5.45 0.06 2.64
CA ILE A 23 -3.97 0.12 2.57
C ILE A 23 -3.36 0.01 3.97
N GLN A 24 -3.93 0.71 4.95
CA GLN A 24 -3.46 0.67 6.34
C GLN A 24 -3.60 -0.74 6.94
N ASP A 25 -4.76 -1.38 6.76
CA ASP A 25 -5.00 -2.76 7.19
C ASP A 25 -4.02 -3.75 6.55
N PHE A 26 -3.78 -3.64 5.24
CA PHE A 26 -2.81 -4.47 4.53
C PHE A 26 -1.40 -4.33 5.12
N LEU A 27 -0.97 -3.10 5.37
CA LEU A 27 0.36 -2.82 5.92
C LEU A 27 0.51 -3.41 7.33
N LEU A 28 -0.51 -3.24 8.18
CA LEU A 28 -0.54 -3.83 9.52
C LEU A 28 -0.51 -5.37 9.47
N GLN A 29 -1.22 -5.98 8.53
CA GLN A 29 -1.22 -7.43 8.33
C GLN A 29 0.15 -7.96 7.90
N GLU A 30 0.87 -7.20 7.08
CA GLU A 30 2.25 -7.51 6.67
C GLU A 30 3.29 -7.19 7.77
N GLY A 31 2.86 -6.72 8.94
CA GLY A 31 3.73 -6.34 10.05
C GLY A 31 4.52 -5.05 9.80
N ILE A 32 4.03 -4.21 8.89
CA ILE A 32 4.55 -2.88 8.63
C ILE A 32 3.73 -1.90 9.47
N GLU A 33 4.40 -1.03 10.23
CA GLU A 33 3.76 0.05 10.97
C GLU A 33 3.83 1.33 10.12
N PRO A 34 2.78 1.65 9.32
CA PRO A 34 2.78 2.88 8.54
C PRO A 34 2.59 4.10 9.42
N ASP A 35 3.15 5.22 8.98
CA ASP A 35 2.74 6.51 9.51
C ASP A 35 1.33 6.82 9.01
N GLU A 36 0.40 7.00 9.94
CA GLU A 36 -1.00 7.26 9.61
C GLU A 36 -1.15 8.54 8.78
N GLN A 37 -0.28 9.55 8.97
CA GLN A 37 -0.32 10.81 8.24
C GLN A 37 0.46 10.75 6.92
N GLU A 38 1.45 9.86 6.83
CA GLU A 38 2.38 9.74 5.70
C GLU A 38 2.45 8.31 5.11
N LEU A 39 1.29 7.69 4.86
CA LEU A 39 1.20 6.34 4.25
C LEU A 39 2.06 6.19 2.98
N GLY A 40 2.17 7.25 2.18
CA GLY A 40 2.99 7.27 0.97
C GLY A 40 4.49 7.05 1.21
N ASP A 41 5.02 7.36 2.39
CA ASP A 41 6.44 7.17 2.72
C ASP A 41 6.77 5.72 3.12
N THR A 42 5.74 4.89 3.27
CA THR A 42 5.91 3.48 3.64
C THR A 42 6.70 2.73 2.57
N SER A 43 7.77 2.07 3.01
CA SER A 43 8.64 1.28 2.13
C SER A 43 8.15 -0.16 2.09
N MET A 44 7.90 -0.66 0.88
CA MET A 44 7.36 -1.99 0.63
C MET A 44 8.24 -2.76 -0.34
N THR A 45 8.29 -4.08 -0.19
CA THR A 45 8.95 -4.94 -1.18
C THR A 45 8.09 -5.07 -2.44
N GLU A 46 8.71 -5.41 -3.58
CA GLU A 46 7.98 -5.66 -4.83
C GLU A 46 6.84 -6.69 -4.67
N ARG A 47 7.06 -7.73 -3.84
CA ARG A 47 6.03 -8.73 -3.52
C ARG A 47 4.81 -8.08 -2.85
N GLN A 48 5.05 -7.29 -1.80
CA GLN A 48 4.00 -6.64 -1.02
C GLN A 48 3.23 -5.61 -1.84
N VAL A 49 3.92 -4.84 -2.67
CA VAL A 49 3.27 -3.89 -3.58
C VAL A 49 2.36 -4.63 -4.55
N LYS A 50 2.82 -5.75 -5.11
CA LYS A 50 2.01 -6.54 -6.04
C LYS A 50 0.75 -7.08 -5.36
N GLU A 51 0.88 -7.64 -4.17
CA GLU A 51 -0.26 -8.14 -3.39
C GLU A 51 -1.26 -7.02 -3.06
N LEU A 52 -0.77 -5.86 -2.62
CA LEU A 52 -1.61 -4.70 -2.36
C LEU A 52 -2.38 -4.24 -3.62
N LEU A 53 -1.70 -4.17 -4.77
CA LEU A 53 -2.35 -3.77 -6.02
C LEU A 53 -3.40 -4.80 -6.49
N GLU A 54 -3.17 -6.09 -6.25
CA GLU A 54 -4.14 -7.15 -6.56
C GLU A 54 -5.38 -7.06 -5.65
N GLU A 55 -5.21 -6.74 -4.36
CA GLU A 55 -6.33 -6.50 -3.44
C GLU A 55 -7.13 -5.25 -3.81
N LEU A 56 -6.44 -4.13 -4.07
CA LEU A 56 -7.08 -2.87 -4.48
C LEU A 56 -7.84 -3.00 -5.82
N ALA A 57 -7.31 -3.79 -6.75
CA ALA A 57 -7.98 -4.07 -8.02
C ALA A 57 -9.23 -4.96 -7.82
N SER A 58 -9.21 -5.86 -6.84
CA SER A 58 -10.34 -6.75 -6.52
C SER A 58 -11.45 -6.00 -5.78
N ASP A 59 -11.09 -5.08 -4.88
CA ASP A 59 -12.02 -4.20 -4.15
C ASP A 59 -12.81 -3.29 -5.10
N LEU A 60 -12.17 -2.81 -6.19
CA LEU A 60 -12.82 -1.99 -7.21
C LEU A 60 -13.94 -2.71 -7.99
N GLN A 61 -14.00 -4.05 -7.94
CA GLN A 61 -14.99 -4.86 -8.64
C GLN A 61 -16.17 -5.31 -7.75
N ALA A 62 -16.16 -5.00 -6.45
CA ALA A 62 -17.22 -5.32 -5.48
C ALA A 62 -18.26 -4.19 -5.37
#